data_AF-A0AAF3E812-F1
#
_entry.id   AF-A0AAF3E812-F1
#
_cell.length_a   1.000
_cell.length_b   1.000
_cell.length_c   1.000
_cell.angle_alpha   90.00
_cell.angle_beta   90.00
_cell.angle_gamma   90.00
#
_symmetry.space_group_name_H-M   'P 1'
#
loop_
_entity.id
_entity.type
_entity.pdbx_description
1 polymer ?
#
loop_
_entity_poly.entity_id
_entity_poly.type
_entity_poly.pdbx_seq_one_letter_code
_entity_poly.pdbx_strand_id
1 'polypeptide(L)'
;MNQLAQRGKILHHFCRLASSAAPKTSTGIEHAESYKKSGLAKPADPKLYTCGTDYLHYNKYSYYDLESTMSGGRVTQPTNSKPDTPPRMK
;
A
#
# COMPACT_ATOMS: atom_id res chain seq x y z
N MET A 1 7.02 -13.78 -57.00
CA MET A 1 7.39 -14.90 -56.10
C MET A 1 7.10 -14.61 -54.61
N ASN A 2 6.00 -13.92 -54.24
CA ASN A 2 5.84 -13.40 -52.86
C ASN A 2 4.54 -13.80 -52.13
N GLN A 3 3.82 -14.84 -52.57
CA GLN A 3 2.59 -15.29 -51.89
C GLN A 3 2.86 -16.35 -50.80
N LEU A 4 3.88 -17.19 -50.96
CA LEU A 4 4.23 -18.24 -50.00
C LEU A 4 4.85 -17.67 -48.71
N ALA A 5 5.66 -16.61 -48.81
CA ALA A 5 6.31 -15.96 -47.67
C ALA A 5 5.34 -15.19 -46.75
N GLN A 6 4.22 -14.71 -47.27
CA GLN A 6 3.19 -14.03 -46.47
C GLN A 6 2.34 -15.03 -45.66
N ARG A 7 2.04 -16.20 -46.23
CA ARG A 7 1.25 -17.26 -45.57
C ARG A 7 1.95 -17.89 -44.35
N GLY A 8 3.27 -18.11 -44.44
CA GLY A 8 4.05 -18.64 -43.31
C GLY A 8 4.11 -17.70 -42.11
N LYS A 9 4.15 -16.38 -42.35
CA LYS A 9 4.18 -15.36 -41.27
C LYS A 9 2.85 -15.27 -40.51
N ILE A 10 1.72 -15.46 -41.20
CA ILE A 10 0.40 -15.48 -40.57
C ILE A 10 0.27 -16.70 -39.64
N LEU A 11 0.73 -17.88 -40.08
CA LEU A 11 0.63 -19.11 -39.30
C LEU A 11 1.48 -19.06 -38.01
N HIS A 12 2.71 -18.53 -38.08
CA HIS A 12 3.58 -18.38 -36.91
C HIS A 12 3.09 -17.34 -35.89
N HIS A 13 2.28 -16.35 -36.32
CA HIS A 13 1.69 -15.37 -35.41
C HIS A 13 0.53 -15.97 -34.60
N PHE A 14 -0.30 -16.80 -35.25
CA PHE A 14 -1.42 -17.47 -34.58
C PHE A 14 -0.98 -18.54 -33.56
N CYS A 15 0.12 -19.26 -33.82
CA CYS A 15 0.59 -20.30 -32.89
C CYS A 15 1.18 -19.77 -31.57
N ARG A 16 1.58 -18.49 -31.49
CA ARG A 16 2.09 -17.90 -30.23
C ARG A 16 0.99 -17.49 -29.24
N LEU A 17 -0.27 -17.52 -29.67
CA LEU A 17 -1.43 -17.10 -28.86
C LEU A 17 -2.12 -18.27 -28.14
N ALA A 18 -1.74 -19.52 -28.40
CA ALA A 18 -2.51 -20.69 -28.00
C ALA A 18 -2.17 -21.27 -26.61
N SER A 19 -1.16 -20.76 -25.90
CA SER A 19 -0.82 -21.26 -24.56
C SER A 19 -0.27 -20.14 -23.69
N SER A 20 -1.18 -19.50 -22.95
CA SER A 20 -0.78 -18.64 -21.84
C SER A 20 -0.35 -19.52 -20.67
N ALA A 21 0.90 -19.36 -20.21
CA ALA A 21 1.41 -19.99 -19.00
C ALA A 21 0.87 -19.33 -17.71
N ALA A 22 -0.06 -18.37 -17.84
CA ALA A 22 -0.64 -17.69 -16.70
C ALA A 22 -1.46 -18.68 -15.85
N PRO A 23 -1.30 -18.66 -14.51
CA PRO A 23 -2.11 -19.45 -13.60
C PRO A 23 -3.60 -19.23 -13.86
N LYS A 24 -4.40 -20.30 -13.85
CA LYS A 24 -5.88 -20.21 -13.97
C LYS A 24 -6.55 -19.61 -12.73
N THR A 25 -5.77 -19.31 -11.70
CA THR A 25 -6.21 -18.73 -10.44
C THR A 25 -6.09 -17.21 -10.50
N SER A 26 -6.96 -16.52 -9.75
CA SER A 26 -6.83 -15.09 -9.48
C SER A 26 -5.40 -14.77 -9.04
N THR A 27 -4.74 -13.86 -9.76
CA THR A 27 -3.34 -13.46 -9.52
C THR A 27 -3.24 -12.19 -8.69
N GLY A 28 -4.37 -11.57 -8.34
CA GLY A 28 -4.42 -10.26 -7.71
C GLY A 28 -4.36 -9.10 -8.70
N ILE A 29 -3.84 -9.33 -9.91
CA ILE A 29 -3.66 -8.30 -10.95
C ILE A 29 -5.02 -7.81 -11.44
N GLU A 30 -5.96 -8.73 -11.66
CA GLU A 30 -7.34 -8.41 -12.06
C GLU A 30 -8.07 -7.54 -11.02
N HIS A 31 -7.73 -7.69 -9.73
CA HIS A 31 -8.25 -6.83 -8.67
C HIS A 31 -7.62 -5.44 -8.73
N ALA A 32 -6.29 -5.35 -8.90
CA ALA A 32 -5.62 -4.05 -9.06
C ALA A 32 -6.10 -3.29 -10.31
N GLU A 33 -6.30 -3.98 -11.44
CA GLU A 33 -6.83 -3.40 -12.67
C GLU A 33 -8.29 -2.93 -12.53
N SER A 34 -9.14 -3.72 -11.88
CA SER A 34 -10.54 -3.33 -11.62
C SER A 34 -10.63 -2.17 -10.64
N TYR A 35 -9.79 -2.13 -9.61
CA TYR A 35 -9.67 -0.99 -8.70
C TYR A 35 -9.18 0.26 -9.42
N LYS A 36 -8.17 0.15 -10.30
CA LYS A 36 -7.68 1.27 -11.10
C LYS A 36 -8.76 1.80 -12.04
N LYS A 37 -9.49 0.93 -12.73
CA LYS A 37 -10.63 1.31 -13.60
C LYS A 37 -11.74 2.01 -12.81
N SER A 38 -12.08 1.48 -11.64
CA SER A 38 -13.14 2.04 -10.78
C SER A 38 -12.74 3.35 -10.12
N GLY A 39 -11.47 3.47 -9.71
CA GLY A 39 -10.91 4.68 -9.09
C GLY A 39 -10.70 5.83 -10.09
N LEU A 40 -10.49 5.53 -11.38
CA LEU A 40 -10.48 6.55 -12.43
C LEU A 40 -11.90 7.03 -12.81
N ALA A 41 -12.91 6.18 -12.66
CA ALA A 41 -14.30 6.50 -13.00
C ALA A 41 -15.01 7.35 -11.93
N LYS A 42 -14.53 7.34 -10.68
CA LYS A 42 -15.09 8.11 -9.57
C LYS A 42 -14.08 9.17 -9.14
N PRO A 43 -14.35 10.48 -9.33
CA PRO A 43 -13.50 11.51 -8.77
C PRO A 43 -13.45 11.33 -7.26
N ALA A 44 -12.24 11.42 -6.68
CA ALA A 44 -12.10 11.43 -5.22
C ALA A 44 -12.88 12.62 -4.67
N ASP A 45 -13.78 12.36 -3.71
CA ASP A 45 -14.49 13.44 -3.03
C ASP A 45 -13.47 14.22 -2.17
N PRO A 46 -13.23 15.51 -2.44
CA PRO A 46 -12.30 16.32 -1.64
C PRO A 46 -12.71 16.40 -0.16
N LYS A 47 -13.99 16.16 0.16
CA LYS A 47 -14.48 16.09 1.54
C LYS A 47 -13.94 14.88 2.31
N LEU A 48 -13.52 13.82 1.61
CA LEU A 48 -12.89 12.65 2.21
C LEU A 48 -11.40 12.88 2.54
N TYR A 49 -10.83 14.02 2.13
CA TYR A 49 -9.48 14.40 2.50
C TYR A 49 -9.45 14.95 3.94
N THR A 50 -9.35 14.04 4.91
CA THR A 50 -9.39 14.34 6.35
C THR A 50 -8.18 15.10 6.89
N CYS A 51 -7.13 15.27 6.07
CA CYS A 51 -5.96 16.07 6.45
C CYS A 51 -6.38 17.51 6.83
N GLY A 52 -7.42 18.07 6.19
CA GLY A 52 -7.91 19.41 6.51
C GLY A 52 -8.61 19.54 7.87
N THR A 53 -9.22 18.47 8.39
CA THR A 53 -9.97 18.51 9.65
C THR A 53 -9.11 18.16 10.85
N ASP A 54 -8.13 17.27 10.69
CA ASP A 54 -7.39 16.74 11.83
C ASP A 54 -5.97 17.32 11.90
N TYR A 55 -5.30 17.48 10.75
CA TYR A 55 -3.90 17.89 10.71
C TYR A 55 -3.71 19.41 10.88
N LEU A 56 -4.66 20.22 10.41
CA LEU A 56 -4.57 21.69 10.49
C LEU A 56 -4.88 22.27 11.88
N HIS A 57 -5.45 21.48 12.81
CA HIS A 57 -5.88 21.96 14.13
C HIS A 57 -4.97 21.53 15.28
N TYR A 58 -3.76 21.04 14.99
CA TYR A 58 -2.80 20.72 16.04
C TYR A 58 -2.31 21.98 16.76
N ASN A 59 -2.35 21.95 18.08
CA ASN A 59 -1.71 22.93 18.94
C ASN A 59 -0.33 22.41 19.40
N LYS A 60 0.45 23.25 20.10
CA LYS A 60 1.80 22.89 20.58
C LYS A 60 1.82 21.61 21.44
N TYR A 61 0.72 21.29 22.12
CA TYR A 61 0.62 20.22 23.10
C TYR A 61 -0.19 19.01 22.62
N SER A 62 -0.75 19.03 21.42
CA SER A 62 -1.60 17.94 20.90
C SER A 62 -0.93 16.57 20.95
N TYR A 63 0.39 16.53 20.78
CA TYR A 63 1.18 15.30 20.94
C TYR A 63 1.12 14.77 22.39
N TYR A 64 1.32 15.63 23.39
CA TYR A 64 1.34 15.24 24.80
C TYR A 64 -0.05 14.87 25.32
N ASP A 65 -1.08 15.53 24.82
CA ASP A 65 -2.47 15.18 25.14
C ASP A 65 -2.80 13.77 24.65
N LEU A 66 -2.42 13.45 23.40
CA LEU A 66 -2.56 12.11 22.84
C LEU A 66 -1.74 11.08 23.62
N GLU A 67 -0.47 11.36 23.92
CA GLU A 67 0.37 10.46 24.73
C GLU A 67 -0.25 10.16 26.10
N SER A 68 -0.83 11.18 26.75
CA SER A 68 -1.49 11.02 28.05
C SER A 68 -2.73 10.13 27.95
N THR A 69 -3.56 10.31 26.93
CA THR A 69 -4.75 9.46 26.70
C THR A 69 -4.38 8.02 26.36
N MET A 70 -3.32 7.81 25.57
CA MET A 70 -2.87 6.48 25.15
C MET A 70 -2.16 5.71 26.26
N SER A 71 -1.59 6.40 27.25
CA SER A 71 -0.78 5.81 28.32
C SER A 71 -1.47 4.63 29.03
N GLY A 72 -2.77 4.75 29.31
CA GLY A 72 -3.54 3.71 30.00
C GLY A 72 -3.79 2.44 29.18
N GLY A 73 -3.67 2.50 27.86
CA GLY A 73 -3.86 1.35 26.95
C GLY A 73 -2.55 0.65 26.55
N ARG A 74 -1.40 1.16 26.98
CA ARG A 74 -0.10 0.60 26.61
C ARG A 74 0.24 -0.63 27.47
N VAL A 75 0.92 -1.59 26.87
CA VAL A 75 1.49 -2.74 27.58
C VAL A 75 2.67 -2.26 28.44
N THR A 76 2.89 -2.92 29.58
CA THR A 76 4.03 -2.67 30.45
C THR A 76 5.34 -2.78 29.67
N GLN A 77 6.23 -1.81 29.86
CA GLN A 77 7.56 -1.84 29.25
C GLN A 77 8.36 -3.05 29.78
N PRO A 78 9.11 -3.75 28.91
CA PRO A 78 10.03 -4.78 29.37
C PRO A 78 11.12 -4.14 30.24
N THR A 79 11.42 -4.73 31.39
CA THR A 79 12.48 -4.24 32.27
C THR A 79 13.55 -5.30 32.45
N ASN A 80 14.81 -4.88 32.32
CA ASN A 80 15.95 -5.58 32.88
C ASN A 80 16.11 -4.97 34.28
N SER A 81 15.51 -5.58 35.32
CA SER A 81 15.17 -5.04 36.66
C SER A 81 16.22 -4.25 37.48
N LYS A 82 17.33 -3.82 36.88
CA LYS A 82 18.36 -2.99 37.47
C LYS A 82 18.07 -1.52 37.14
N PRO A 83 17.79 -0.67 38.14
CA PRO A 83 17.76 0.76 37.92
C PRO A 83 19.15 1.26 37.47
N ASP A 84 19.17 2.30 36.65
CA ASP A 84 20.41 2.93 36.22
C ASP A 84 21.22 3.39 37.43
N THR A 85 22.52 3.12 37.42
CA THR A 85 23.43 3.62 38.44
C THR A 85 23.40 5.15 38.43
N PRO A 86 23.20 5.81 39.60
CA PRO A 86 23.18 7.27 39.65
C PRO A 86 24.54 7.83 39.21
N PRO A 87 24.57 9.04 38.59
CA PRO A 87 25.80 9.67 38.17
C PRO A 87 26.71 9.89 39.38
N ARG A 88 27.94 9.37 39.31
CA ARG A 88 28.96 9.62 40.33
C ARG A 88 29.56 11.00 40.06
N MET A 89 29.29 11.97 40.93
CA MET A 89 30.03 13.24 40.92
C MET A 89 31.49 12.94 41.34
N LYS A 90 32.45 13.52 40.62
CA LYS A 90 33.89 13.41 40.93
C LYS A 90 34.29 14.42 42.00
#